data_AF-K1DUH9-F1
#
_entry.id   AF-K1DUH9-F1
#
_cell.length_a   1.000
_cell.length_b   1.000
_cell.length_c   1.000
_cell.angle_alpha   90.00
_cell.angle_beta   90.00
_cell.angle_gamma   90.00
#
_symmetry.space_group_name_H-M   'P 1'
#
loop_
_entity.id
_entity.type
_entity.pdbx_description
1 polymer ?
#
loop_
_entity_poly.entity_id
_entity_poly.type
_entity_poly.pdbx_seq_one_letter_code
_entity_poly.pdbx_strand_id
1 'polypeptide(L)'
;MLDSIGRAMVPVEFVLIRTEAEAVSSGFAGSPTILLDGQDLFPSQGNTADLACRVYLTERGFAGAPTVGQLERTLQEREALSGDRS
;
A
#
# COMPACT_ATOMS: atom_id res chain seq x y z
N MET A 1 -12.06 6.33 -5.91
CA MET A 1 -10.63 6.21 -5.53
C MET A 1 -9.82 5.64 -6.68
N LEU A 2 -10.09 4.43 -7.19
CA LEU A 2 -9.46 3.99 -8.46
C LEU A 2 -10.17 4.59 -9.68
N ASP A 3 -11.51 4.66 -9.64
CA ASP A 3 -12.31 5.28 -10.70
C ASP A 3 -11.96 6.75 -10.92
N SER A 4 -11.67 7.48 -9.83
CA SER A 4 -11.31 8.91 -9.86
C SER A 4 -9.98 9.17 -10.56
N ILE A 5 -9.13 8.15 -10.71
CA ILE A 5 -7.87 8.22 -11.47
C ILE A 5 -7.93 7.37 -12.75
N GLY A 6 -9.14 7.02 -13.23
CA GLY A 6 -9.33 6.29 -14.49
C GLY A 6 -9.00 4.80 -14.43
N ARG A 7 -8.90 4.20 -13.24
CA ARG A 7 -8.47 2.81 -12.99
C ARG A 7 -9.59 1.90 -12.50
N ALA A 8 -10.82 2.13 -12.93
CA ALA A 8 -12.00 1.43 -12.43
C ALA A 8 -11.98 -0.11 -12.61
N MET A 9 -11.17 -0.60 -13.55
CA MET A 9 -11.05 -2.02 -13.87
C MET A 9 -9.83 -2.71 -13.23
N VAL A 10 -9.06 -2.00 -12.41
CA VAL A 10 -7.92 -2.62 -11.72
C VAL A 10 -8.46 -3.55 -10.62
N PRO A 11 -8.10 -4.84 -10.64
CA PRO A 11 -8.55 -5.76 -9.61
C PRO A 11 -7.94 -5.38 -8.25
N VAL A 12 -8.77 -5.44 -7.21
CA VAL A 12 -8.33 -5.26 -5.82
C VAL A 12 -8.58 -6.56 -5.07
N GLU A 13 -7.51 -7.14 -4.54
CA GLU A 13 -7.57 -8.31 -3.69
C GLU A 13 -7.33 -7.92 -2.23
N PHE A 14 -8.11 -8.51 -1.32
CA PHE A 14 -7.90 -8.38 0.12
C PHE A 14 -7.31 -9.67 0.65
N VAL A 15 -6.08 -9.60 1.14
CA VAL A 15 -5.38 -10.73 1.76
C VAL A 15 -5.42 -10.57 3.28
N LEU A 16 -5.99 -11.56 3.97
CA LEU A 16 -6.02 -11.59 5.42
C LEU A 16 -4.79 -12.32 5.95
N ILE A 17 -3.95 -11.61 6.70
CA ILE A 17 -2.76 -12.16 7.35
C ILE A 17 -3.13 -12.59 8.78
N ARG A 18 -2.90 -13.87 9.11
CA ARG A 18 -3.26 -14.50 10.39
C ARG A 18 -2.07 -15.04 11.15
N THR A 19 -0.92 -15.16 10.50
CA THR A 19 0.29 -15.75 11.07
C THR A 19 1.52 -14.92 10.71
N GLU A 20 2.56 -15.04 11.53
CA GLU A 20 3.86 -14.41 11.29
C GLU A 20 4.50 -14.91 9.97
N ALA A 21 4.33 -16.20 9.64
CA ALA A 21 4.85 -16.77 8.40
C ALA A 21 4.19 -16.13 7.16
N GLU A 22 2.87 -15.93 7.19
CA GLU A 22 2.15 -15.19 6.15
C GLU A 22 2.67 -13.76 6.04
N ALA A 23 2.81 -13.06 7.18
CA ALA A 23 3.30 -11.67 7.22
C ALA A 23 4.69 -11.51 6.57
N VAL A 24 5.63 -12.39 6.91
CA VAL A 24 6.98 -12.39 6.32
C VAL A 24 6.92 -12.64 4.81
N SER A 25 6.14 -13.64 4.38
CA SER A 25 6.06 -14.03 2.97
C SER A 25 5.37 -13.01 2.07
N SER A 26 4.46 -12.20 2.61
CA SER A 26 3.67 -11.23 1.84
C SER A 26 4.26 -9.82 1.81
N GLY A 27 5.40 -9.60 2.47
CA GLY A 27 5.96 -8.26 2.64
C GLY A 27 5.15 -7.36 3.56
N PHE A 28 4.47 -7.93 4.55
CA PHE A 28 3.62 -7.20 5.49
C PHE A 28 4.44 -6.20 6.33
N ALA A 29 3.96 -4.97 6.43
CA ALA A 29 4.56 -3.89 7.23
C ALA A 29 3.60 -3.42 8.35
N GLY A 30 2.60 -4.23 8.70
CA GLY A 30 1.47 -3.88 9.54
C GLY A 30 0.18 -3.66 8.73
N SER A 31 -0.98 -3.76 9.36
CA SER A 31 -2.28 -3.62 8.70
C SER A 31 -2.78 -2.18 8.64
N PRO A 32 -3.33 -1.70 7.51
CA PRO A 32 -3.20 -2.32 6.19
C PRO A 32 -1.75 -2.20 5.66
N THR A 33 -1.36 -3.12 4.77
CA THR A 33 -0.22 -2.95 3.85
C THR A 33 -0.80 -2.93 2.45
N ILE A 34 -0.40 -1.97 1.62
CA ILE A 34 -1.01 -1.76 0.30
C ILE A 34 0.06 -1.97 -0.75
N LEU A 35 -0.08 -3.06 -1.50
CA LEU A 35 0.88 -3.47 -2.51
C LEU A 35 0.37 -3.12 -3.91
N LEU A 36 1.28 -2.66 -4.77
CA LEU A 36 1.09 -2.59 -6.21
C LEU A 36 2.18 -3.44 -6.85
N ASP A 37 1.77 -4.44 -7.64
CA ASP A 37 2.69 -5.42 -8.25
C ASP A 37 3.67 -6.05 -7.24
N GLY A 38 3.17 -6.33 -6.03
CA GLY A 38 3.96 -6.91 -4.93
C GLY A 38 4.84 -5.91 -4.17
N GLN A 39 4.90 -4.64 -4.59
CA GLN A 39 5.70 -3.61 -3.93
C GLN A 39 4.83 -2.70 -3.06
N ASP A 40 5.26 -2.47 -1.82
CA ASP A 40 4.57 -1.53 -0.91
C ASP A 40 4.52 -0.11 -1.52
N LEU A 41 3.32 0.45 -1.57
CA LEU A 41 3.08 1.83 -2.00
C LEU A 41 3.63 2.82 -0.98
N PHE A 42 3.67 2.46 0.30
CA PHE A 42 4.19 3.30 1.36
C PHE A 42 5.41 2.60 1.98
N PRO A 43 6.62 2.63 1.40
CA PRO A 43 7.75 1.92 2.00
C PRO A 43 8.10 2.49 3.39
N SER A 44 8.28 1.61 4.39
CA SER A 44 8.86 1.91 5.70
C SER A 44 10.31 1.41 5.79
N GLN A 45 10.95 1.62 6.94
CA GLN A 45 12.29 1.10 7.24
C GLN A 45 12.36 -0.46 7.30
N GLY A 46 11.25 -1.18 7.08
CA GLY A 46 11.25 -2.64 6.99
C GLY A 46 9.87 -3.27 7.12
N ASN A 47 9.79 -4.52 6.65
CA ASN A 47 8.67 -5.43 6.88
C ASN A 47 8.67 -5.88 8.35
N THR A 48 7.53 -6.35 8.85
CA THR A 48 7.40 -6.91 10.20
C THR A 48 6.81 -8.32 10.16
N ALA A 49 7.26 -9.17 11.08
CA ALA A 49 6.62 -10.46 11.36
C ALA A 49 5.41 -10.30 12.30
N ASP A 50 5.32 -9.19 13.03
CA ASP A 50 4.26 -8.94 14.00
C ASP A 50 2.92 -8.69 13.31
N LEU A 51 1.85 -9.26 13.86
CA LEU A 51 0.47 -8.97 13.45
C LEU A 51 -0.01 -7.63 14.05
N ALA A 52 0.63 -6.55 13.61
CA ALA A 52 0.40 -5.20 14.13
C ALA A 52 -0.45 -4.35 13.17
N CYS A 53 -1.02 -3.26 13.70
CA CYS A 53 -1.54 -2.18 12.86
C CYS A 53 -0.40 -1.27 12.41
N ARG A 54 -0.53 -0.74 11.19
CA ARG A 54 0.41 0.21 10.62
C ARG A 54 -0.06 1.64 10.90
N VAL A 55 0.90 2.51 11.17
CA VAL A 55 0.67 3.95 11.33
C VAL A 55 1.09 4.69 10.07
N TYR A 56 0.18 5.50 9.54
CA TYR A 56 0.37 6.36 8.38
C TYR A 56 0.41 7.82 8.81
N LEU A 57 1.37 8.59 8.30
CA LEU A 57 1.38 10.04 8.45
C LEU A 57 0.43 10.65 7.41
N THR A 58 -0.59 11.35 7.86
CA THR A 58 -1.55 12.08 7.01
C THR A 58 -1.47 13.57 7.27
N GLU A 59 -2.17 14.35 6.46
CA GLU A 59 -2.31 15.80 6.64
C GLU A 59 -3.00 16.17 7.96
N ARG A 60 -3.71 15.23 8.61
CA ARG A 60 -4.37 15.40 9.91
C ARG A 60 -3.58 14.78 11.08
N GLY A 61 -2.36 14.32 10.83
CA GLY A 61 -1.54 13.58 11.79
C GLY A 61 -1.57 12.07 11.56
N PHE A 62 -1.22 11.29 12.59
CA PHE A 62 -1.12 9.84 12.48
C PHE A 62 -2.50 9.16 12.39
N ALA A 63 -2.62 8.20 11.47
CA ALA A 63 -3.84 7.43 11.26
C ALA A 63 -3.52 5.95 11.00
N GLY A 64 -4.52 5.08 11.18
CA GLY A 64 -4.42 3.64 10.90
C GLY A 64 -4.55 3.27 9.41
N ALA A 65 -4.71 4.24 8.52
CA ALA A 65 -4.80 4.06 7.07
C ALA A 65 -4.38 5.35 6.35
N PRO A 66 -3.88 5.27 5.10
CA PRO A 66 -3.58 6.45 4.30
C PRO A 66 -4.87 7.13 3.83
N THR A 67 -4.76 8.40 3.44
CA THR A 67 -5.89 9.12 2.84
C THR A 67 -6.11 8.72 1.38
N VAL A 68 -7.32 8.98 0.87
CA VAL A 68 -7.64 8.80 -0.56
C VAL A 68 -6.65 9.54 -1.45
N GLY A 69 -6.36 10.81 -1.12
CA GLY A 69 -5.45 11.62 -1.92
C GLY A 69 -4.01 11.12 -1.89
N GLN A 70 -3.55 10.52 -0.78
CA GLN A 70 -2.24 9.88 -0.73
C GLN A 70 -2.19 8.64 -1.63
N LEU A 71 -3.24 7.82 -1.64
CA LEU A 71 -3.32 6.66 -2.54
C LEU A 71 -3.31 7.07 -4.00
N GLU A 72 -4.14 8.06 -4.37
CA GLU A 72 -4.18 8.58 -5.74
C GLU A 72 -2.81 9.14 -6.19
N ARG A 73 -2.16 9.93 -5.33
CA ARG A 73 -0.83 10.49 -5.59
C ARG A 73 0.22 9.41 -5.81
N THR A 74 0.35 8.47 -4.88
CA THR A 74 1.38 7.43 -4.96
C THR A 74 1.17 6.51 -6.17
N LEU A 75 -0.09 6.19 -6.51
CA LEU A 75 -0.39 5.43 -7.73
C LEU A 75 0.03 6.20 -8.99
N GLN A 76 -0.24 7.51 -9.06
CA GLN A 76 0.19 8.35 -10.18
C GLN A 76 1.73 8.44 -10.28
N GLU A 77 2.43 8.59 -9.16
CA GLU A 77 3.90 8.64 -9.10
C GLU A 77 4.53 7.34 -9.61
N ARG A 78 4.02 6.17 -9.21
CA ARG A 78 4.53 4.86 -9.66
C ARG A 78 4.38 4.67 -11.17
N GLU A 79 3.34 5.24 -11.75
CA GLU A 79 3.05 5.09 -13.17
C GLU A 79 3.92 6.03 -14.01
N ALA A 80 4.15 7.25 -13.53
CA ALA A 80 5.14 8.15 -14.13
C ALA A 80 6.56 7.53 -14.13
N LEU A 81 6.91 6.77 -13.10
CA LEU A 81 8.20 6.05 -13.00
C LEU A 81 8.28 4.80 -13.89
N SER A 82 7.15 4.25 -14.32
CA SER A 82 7.07 3.12 -15.26
C SER A 82 7.10 3.59 -16.72
N GLY A 83 6.63 4.81 -17.01
CA GLY A 83 6.58 5.39 -18.35
C GLY A 83 7.92 5.89 -18.94
N ASP A 84 9.01 5.85 -18.18
CA ASP A 84 10.38 6.25 -18.60
C ASP A 84 11.26 5.03 -18.97
N ARG A 85 10.64 3.87 -19.21
CA ARG A 85 11.30 2.60 -19.53
C ARG A 85 10.76 1.99 -20.83
N SER A 86 10.66 2.79 -21.89
CA SER A 86 10.41 2.35 -23.27
C SER A 86 11.14 3.22 -24.27
#